data_AF-A0A252CW74-F1
#
_entry.id   AF-A0A252CW74-F1
#
_cell.length_a   1.000
_cell.length_b   1.000
_cell.length_c   1.000
_cell.angle_alpha   90.00
_cell.angle_beta   90.00
_cell.angle_gamma   90.00
#
_symmetry.space_group_name_H-M   'P 1'
#
loop_
_entity.id
_entity.type
_entity.pdbx_description
1 polymer ?
#
loop_
_entity_poly.entity_id
_entity_poly.type
_entity_poly.pdbx_seq_one_letter_code
_entity_poly.pdbx_strand_id
1 'polypeptide(L)'
;LGTLAYIFGHAATDAAGNPTLTGSAGTIALVAANLYVFCFGFSWGPVVWVLLGEMFNNRIRAAALSVAAAMQWIANFVVSTTFPPILQYFGLGAAYGLYTTAAAISLFFVWFFIRETKGMELEDM
;
A
#
# COMPACT_ATOMS: atom_id res chain seq x y z
N LEU A 1 -0.10 9.24 0.44
CA LEU A 1 0.92 8.81 -0.55
C LEU A 1 1.07 9.81 -1.69
N GLY A 2 0.00 10.16 -2.43
CA GLY A 2 0.11 11.12 -3.55
C GLY A 2 0.71 12.49 -3.17
N THR A 3 0.33 13.04 -2.02
CA THR A 3 0.95 14.27 -1.48
C THR A 3 2.45 14.13 -1.26
N LEU A 4 2.91 12.97 -0.78
CA LEU A 4 4.34 12.69 -0.59
C LEU A 4 5.05 12.56 -1.93
N ALA A 5 4.44 11.87 -2.91
CA ALA A 5 4.98 11.77 -4.26
C ALA A 5 5.18 13.15 -4.89
N TYR A 6 4.20 14.04 -4.74
CA TYR A 6 4.28 15.42 -5.23
C TYR A 6 5.39 16.21 -4.53
N ILE A 7 5.42 16.19 -3.18
CA ILE A 7 6.40 16.94 -2.38
C ILE A 7 7.82 16.46 -2.68
N PHE A 8 8.08 15.16 -2.66
CA PHE A 8 9.41 14.62 -2.92
C PHE A 8 9.80 14.66 -4.39
N GLY A 9 8.84 14.72 -5.32
CA GLY A 9 9.10 14.89 -6.75
C GLY A 9 9.51 16.32 -7.13
N HIS A 10 9.17 17.32 -6.31
CA HIS A 10 9.50 18.73 -6.54
C HIS A 10 10.47 19.32 -5.50
N ALA A 11 10.97 18.49 -4.57
CA ALA A 11 11.93 18.92 -3.58
C ALA A 11 13.29 19.24 -4.22
N ALA A 12 13.92 20.35 -3.84
CA ALA A 12 15.28 20.66 -4.25
C ALA A 12 16.25 19.67 -3.59
N THR A 13 17.28 19.22 -4.31
CA THR A 13 18.29 18.32 -3.74
C THR A 13 19.51 19.10 -3.23
N ASP A 14 20.05 18.69 -2.09
CA ASP A 14 21.34 19.22 -1.60
C ASP A 14 22.53 18.70 -2.43
N ALA A 15 23.74 19.14 -2.07
CA ALA A 15 24.98 18.72 -2.73
C ALA A 15 25.28 17.21 -2.59
N ALA A 16 24.61 16.51 -1.65
CA ALA A 16 24.70 15.07 -1.45
C ALA A 16 23.55 14.30 -2.13
N GLY A 17 22.66 15.00 -2.86
CA GLY A 17 21.51 14.41 -3.55
C GLY A 17 20.30 14.14 -2.66
N ASN A 18 20.31 14.57 -1.39
CA ASN A 18 19.17 14.39 -0.50
C ASN A 18 18.11 15.47 -0.73
N PRO A 19 16.82 15.12 -0.67
CA PRO A 19 15.75 16.09 -0.80
C PRO A 19 15.72 17.05 0.40
N THR A 20 15.81 18.34 0.10
CA THR A 20 15.67 19.44 1.04
C THR A 20 14.24 19.96 0.99
N LEU A 21 13.53 19.84 2.11
CA LEU A 21 12.18 20.37 2.27
C LEU A 21 12.27 21.73 2.96
N THR A 22 11.94 22.81 2.25
CA THR A 22 11.90 24.17 2.80
C THR A 22 10.48 24.61 3.14
N GLY A 23 10.34 25.50 4.12
CA GLY A 23 9.03 26.04 4.53
C GLY A 23 8.09 24.97 5.12
N SER A 24 6.81 25.01 4.72
CA SER A 24 5.77 24.13 5.25
C SER A 24 5.78 22.70 4.66
N ALA A 25 6.58 22.44 3.63
CA ALA A 25 6.60 21.15 2.93
C ALA A 25 6.98 19.98 3.86
N GLY A 26 7.92 20.20 4.78
CA GLY A 26 8.32 19.18 5.76
C GLY A 26 7.18 18.79 6.71
N THR A 27 6.46 19.78 7.26
CA THR A 27 5.32 19.53 8.14
C THR A 27 4.17 18.85 7.39
N ILE A 28 3.87 19.28 6.16
CA ILE A 28 2.84 18.65 5.33
C ILE A 28 3.21 17.20 5.02
N ALA A 29 4.47 16.91 4.67
CA ALA A 29 4.94 15.55 4.44
C ALA A 29 4.80 14.68 5.69
N LEU A 30 5.18 15.20 6.86
CA LEU A 30 5.04 14.48 8.13
C LEU A 30 3.58 14.12 8.43
N VAL A 31 2.67 15.09 8.30
CA VAL A 31 1.23 14.87 8.54
C VAL A 31 0.67 13.88 7.51
N ALA A 32 1.02 14.02 6.23
CA ALA A 32 0.56 13.14 5.17
C ALA A 32 1.03 11.69 5.34
N ALA A 33 2.27 11.48 5.83
CA ALA A 33 2.80 10.16 6.14
C ALA A 33 2.06 9.51 7.32
N ASN A 34 1.84 10.25 8.40
CA ASN A 34 1.11 9.74 9.57
C ASN A 34 -0.36 9.46 9.25
N LEU A 35 -1.01 10.33 8.47
CA LEU A 35 -2.38 10.09 8.02
C LEU A 35 -2.47 8.81 7.18
N TYR A 36 -1.49 8.55 6.31
CA TYR A 36 -1.43 7.29 5.57
C TYR A 36 -1.34 6.08 6.52
N VAL A 37 -0.45 6.11 7.50
CA VAL A 37 -0.30 5.01 8.49
C VAL A 37 -1.59 4.81 9.28
N PHE A 38 -2.22 5.90 9.73
CA PHE A 38 -3.49 5.85 10.45
C PHE A 38 -4.59 5.22 9.60
N CYS A 39 -4.79 5.71 8.37
CA CYS A 39 -5.79 5.18 7.43
C CYS A 39 -5.54 3.71 7.11
N PHE A 40 -4.29 3.33 6.86
CA PHE A 40 -3.92 1.94 6.60
C PHE A 40 -4.21 1.04 7.81
N GLY A 41 -3.94 1.52 9.02
CA GLY A 41 -4.08 0.77 10.26
C GLY A 41 -5.50 0.31 10.59
N PHE A 42 -6.53 1.10 10.27
CA PHE A 42 -7.92 0.69 10.50
C PHE A 42 -8.62 0.11 9.25
N SER A 43 -8.02 0.25 8.06
CA SER A 43 -8.58 -0.27 6.81
C SER A 43 -7.81 -1.49 6.32
N TRP A 44 -6.94 -1.33 5.32
CA TRP A 44 -6.24 -2.41 4.63
C TRP A 44 -5.43 -3.34 5.54
N GLY A 45 -4.86 -2.82 6.63
CA GLY A 45 -4.06 -3.61 7.58
C GLY A 45 -4.82 -4.83 8.12
N PRO A 46 -5.92 -4.63 8.88
CA PRO A 46 -6.72 -5.74 9.40
C PRO A 46 -7.75 -6.28 8.39
N VAL A 47 -8.36 -5.43 7.57
CA VAL A 47 -9.55 -5.82 6.77
C VAL A 47 -9.21 -6.86 5.71
N VAL A 48 -8.00 -6.84 5.11
CA VAL A 48 -7.63 -7.84 4.10
C VAL A 48 -7.66 -9.27 4.65
N TRP A 49 -7.27 -9.44 5.91
CA TRP A 49 -7.22 -10.76 6.55
C TRP A 49 -8.61 -11.25 6.95
N VAL A 50 -9.48 -10.33 7.36
CA VAL A 50 -10.90 -10.63 7.61
C VAL A 50 -11.56 -11.06 6.30
N LEU A 51 -11.41 -10.25 5.25
CA LEU A 51 -11.98 -10.49 3.93
C LEU A 51 -11.52 -11.84 3.35
N LEU A 52 -10.21 -12.14 3.37
CA LEU A 52 -9.70 -13.44 2.93
C LEU A 52 -10.23 -14.60 3.80
N GLY A 53 -10.49 -14.34 5.08
CA GLY A 53 -11.10 -15.29 5.98
C GLY A 53 -12.56 -15.58 5.66
N GLU A 54 -13.30 -14.62 5.11
CA GLU A 54 -14.72 -14.70 4.83
C GLU A 54 -15.04 -15.09 3.37
N MET A 55 -14.11 -14.85 2.45
CA MET A 55 -14.33 -15.02 1.00
C MET A 55 -14.41 -16.48 0.53
N PHE A 56 -13.92 -17.43 1.31
CA PHE A 56 -13.80 -18.83 0.91
C PHE A 56 -14.59 -19.76 1.82
N ASN A 57 -15.31 -20.71 1.23
CA ASN A 57 -15.93 -21.79 1.98
C ASN A 57 -14.91 -22.64 2.76
N ASN A 58 -15.41 -23.30 3.81
CA ASN A 58 -14.59 -24.08 4.74
C ASN A 58 -13.74 -25.19 4.09
N ARG A 59 -14.13 -25.68 2.91
CA ARG A 59 -13.40 -26.77 2.24
C ARG A 59 -12.07 -26.32 1.66
N ILE A 60 -12.02 -25.13 1.07
CA ILE A 60 -10.81 -24.60 0.40
C ILE A 60 -10.13 -23.48 1.18
N ARG A 61 -10.77 -22.96 2.23
CA ARG A 61 -10.32 -21.77 2.98
C ARG A 61 -8.85 -21.84 3.40
N ALA A 62 -8.40 -22.96 3.96
CA ALA A 62 -7.02 -23.11 4.41
C ALA A 62 -6.02 -23.03 3.23
N ALA A 63 -6.32 -23.70 2.12
CA ALA A 63 -5.48 -23.67 0.93
C ALA A 63 -5.49 -22.29 0.28
N ALA A 64 -6.65 -21.66 0.13
CA ALA A 64 -6.79 -20.33 -0.44
C ALA A 64 -6.03 -19.27 0.39
N LEU A 65 -6.12 -19.35 1.73
CA LEU A 65 -5.39 -18.46 2.63
C LEU A 65 -3.88 -18.67 2.55
N SER A 66 -3.41 -19.92 2.39
CA SER A 66 -1.97 -20.19 2.19
C SER A 66 -1.44 -19.62 0.88
N VAL A 67 -2.22 -19.69 -0.20
CA VAL A 67 -1.84 -19.10 -1.49
C VAL A 67 -1.83 -17.57 -1.39
N ALA A 68 -2.84 -16.97 -0.77
CA ALA A 68 -2.90 -15.53 -0.54
C ALA A 68 -1.71 -15.03 0.29
N ALA A 69 -1.37 -15.73 1.37
CA ALA A 69 -0.20 -15.42 2.20
C ALA A 69 1.11 -15.58 1.41
N ALA A 70 1.27 -16.64 0.61
CA ALA A 70 2.45 -16.82 -0.23
C ALA A 70 2.60 -15.68 -1.24
N MET A 71 1.52 -15.29 -1.92
CA MET A 71 1.51 -14.16 -2.85
C MET A 71 1.86 -12.84 -2.16
N GLN A 72 1.37 -12.62 -0.94
CA GLN A 72 1.73 -11.45 -0.15
C GLN A 72 3.22 -11.42 0.18
N TRP A 73 3.80 -12.56 0.59
CA TRP A 73 5.24 -12.63 0.87
C TRP A 73 6.09 -12.41 -0.38
N ILE A 74 5.67 -12.94 -1.54
CA ILE A 74 6.32 -12.66 -2.82
C ILE A 74 6.26 -11.16 -3.13
N ALA A 75 5.09 -10.54 -3.00
CA ALA A 75 4.94 -9.10 -3.22
C ALA A 75 5.82 -8.29 -2.25
N ASN A 76 5.88 -8.68 -0.97
CA ASN A 76 6.74 -8.05 0.02
C ASN A 76 8.23 -8.17 -0.34
N PHE A 77 8.67 -9.35 -0.80
CA PHE A 77 10.03 -9.57 -1.27
C PHE A 77 10.38 -8.68 -2.47
N VAL A 78 9.48 -8.63 -3.47
CA VAL A 78 9.66 -7.79 -4.66
C VAL A 78 9.77 -6.32 -4.25
N VAL A 79 8.86 -5.81 -3.43
CA VAL A 79 8.90 -4.40 -2.98
C VAL A 79 10.16 -4.12 -2.18
N SER A 80 10.51 -4.96 -1.21
CA SER A 80 11.67 -4.73 -0.33
C SER A 80 12.99 -4.78 -1.10
N THR A 81 13.08 -5.63 -2.13
CA THR A 81 14.29 -5.77 -2.96
C THR A 81 14.39 -4.67 -4.02
N THR A 82 13.27 -4.23 -4.58
CA THR A 82 13.25 -3.21 -5.64
C THR A 82 13.23 -1.78 -5.08
N PHE A 83 12.83 -1.57 -3.83
CA PHE A 83 12.78 -0.23 -3.25
C PHE A 83 14.16 0.45 -3.14
N PRO A 84 15.24 -0.20 -2.64
CA PRO A 84 16.57 0.42 -2.63
C PRO A 84 17.07 0.90 -4.00
N PRO A 85 17.01 0.10 -5.09
CA PRO A 85 17.43 0.59 -6.39
C PRO A 85 16.48 1.68 -6.93
N ILE A 86 15.16 1.58 -6.72
CA ILE A 86 14.24 2.66 -7.12
C ILE A 86 14.61 3.98 -6.43
N LEU A 87 14.89 3.92 -5.13
CA LEU A 87 15.30 5.08 -4.35
C LEU A 87 16.61 5.67 -4.86
N GLN A 88 17.60 4.82 -5.16
CA GLN A 88 18.92 5.25 -5.61
C GLN A 88 18.90 5.89 -7.01
N TYR A 89 18.18 5.29 -7.96
CA TYR A 89 18.22 5.73 -9.36
C TYR A 89 17.12 6.72 -9.73
N PHE A 90 15.96 6.66 -9.06
CA PHE A 90 14.78 7.45 -9.42
C PHE A 90 14.27 8.35 -8.26
N GLY A 91 14.84 8.23 -7.07
CA GLY A 91 14.52 9.08 -5.92
C GLY A 91 13.18 8.78 -5.24
N LEU A 92 12.90 9.52 -4.17
CA LEU A 92 11.68 9.36 -3.37
C LEU A 92 10.40 9.69 -4.13
N GLY A 93 10.43 10.67 -5.04
CA GLY A 93 9.27 11.04 -5.85
C GLY A 93 8.74 9.85 -6.67
N ALA A 94 9.64 9.13 -7.34
CA ALA A 94 9.28 7.93 -8.10
C ALA A 94 8.79 6.79 -7.20
N ALA A 95 9.46 6.55 -6.07
CA ALA A 95 9.06 5.51 -5.13
C ALA A 95 7.65 5.74 -4.55
N TYR A 96 7.37 6.94 -4.05
CA TYR A 96 6.03 7.30 -3.57
C TYR A 96 5.00 7.38 -4.70
N GLY A 97 5.41 7.74 -5.91
CA GLY A 97 4.58 7.69 -7.11
C GLY A 97 4.11 6.27 -7.41
N LEU A 98 5.02 5.29 -7.40
CA LEU A 98 4.71 3.87 -7.56
C LEU A 98 3.69 3.39 -6.51
N TYR A 99 3.90 3.71 -5.23
CA TYR A 99 2.97 3.34 -4.16
C TYR A 99 1.62 4.03 -4.28
N THR A 100 1.59 5.26 -4.79
CA THR A 100 0.34 5.98 -5.07
C THR A 100 -0.45 5.30 -6.18
N THR A 101 0.21 4.92 -7.27
CA THR A 101 -0.41 4.17 -8.37
C THR A 101 -0.91 2.81 -7.91
N ALA A 102 -0.12 2.07 -7.12
CA ALA A 102 -0.53 0.79 -6.55
C ALA A 102 -1.76 0.94 -5.65
N ALA A 103 -1.82 1.98 -4.81
CA ALA A 103 -2.98 2.27 -3.97
C ALA A 103 -4.22 2.63 -4.82
N ALA A 104 -4.06 3.35 -5.92
CA ALA A 104 -5.16 3.67 -6.83
C ALA A 104 -5.70 2.43 -7.55
N ILE A 105 -4.82 1.54 -8.02
CA ILE A 105 -5.19 0.25 -8.61
C ILE A 105 -5.92 -0.61 -7.58
N SER A 106 -5.41 -0.66 -6.34
CA SER A 106 -6.05 -1.38 -5.23
C SER A 106 -7.45 -0.85 -4.94
N LEU A 107 -7.63 0.48 -4.88
CA LEU A 107 -8.95 1.10 -4.69
C LEU A 107 -9.92 0.73 -5.81
N PHE A 108 -9.47 0.81 -7.07
CA PHE A 108 -10.28 0.40 -8.22
C PHE A 108 -10.66 -1.08 -8.13
N PHE A 109 -9.70 -1.95 -7.83
CA PHE A 109 -9.95 -3.38 -7.70
C PHE A 109 -11.00 -3.67 -6.62
N VAL A 110 -10.87 -3.07 -5.43
CA VAL A 110 -11.85 -3.24 -4.36
C VAL A 110 -13.23 -2.74 -4.77
N TRP A 111 -13.31 -1.55 -5.38
CA TRP A 111 -14.58 -0.94 -5.74
C TRP A 111 -15.39 -1.77 -6.74
N PHE A 112 -14.73 -2.41 -7.70
CA PHE A 112 -15.41 -3.10 -8.80
C PHE A 112 -15.48 -4.62 -8.65
N PHE A 113 -14.50 -5.25 -8.01
CA PHE A 113 -14.37 -6.72 -8.00
C PHE A 113 -14.62 -7.34 -6.63
N ILE A 114 -14.51 -6.58 -5.54
CA ILE A 114 -14.74 -7.11 -4.21
C ILE A 114 -16.22 -6.91 -3.83
N ARG A 115 -16.87 -8.00 -3.44
CA ARG A 115 -18.23 -8.00 -2.89
C ARG A 115 -18.18 -7.91 -1.38
N GLU A 116 -19.19 -7.27 -0.80
CA GLU A 116 -19.38 -7.21 0.65
C GLU A 116 -19.77 -8.60 1.18
N THR A 117 -19.01 -9.09 2.16
CA THR A 117 -19.19 -10.42 2.78
C THR A 117 -19.91 -10.36 4.13
N LYS A 118 -20.13 -9.14 4.65
CA LYS A 118 -20.76 -8.93 5.95
C LYS A 118 -22.15 -9.58 6.03
N GLY A 119 -22.28 -10.50 6.99
CA GLY A 119 -23.55 -11.15 7.32
C GLY A 119 -23.90 -12.36 6.45
N MET A 120 -22.98 -12.83 5.61
CA MET A 120 -23.11 -14.10 4.89
C MET A 120 -22.49 -15.24 5.70
N GLU A 121 -23.16 -16.39 5.74
CA GLU A 121 -22.56 -17.59 6.33
C GLU A 121 -21.50 -18.17 5.37
N LEU A 122 -20.41 -18.71 5.93
CA LEU A 122 -19.32 -19.29 5.12
C LEU A 122 -19.76 -20.49 4.28
N GLU A 123 -20.90 -21.11 4.61
CA GLU A 123 -21.48 -22.21 3.85
C GLU A 123 -22.19 -21.73 2.57
N ASP A 124 -22.58 -20.45 2.53
CA ASP A 124 -23.26 -19.80 1.40
C ASP A 124 -22.29 -19.08 0.44
N MET A 125 -20.98 -19.18 0.69
CA MET A 125 -19.88 -18.59 -0.09
C MET A 125 -19.32 -19.55 -1.14
#